data_AF-A0A964VJW1-F1
#
_entry.id   AF-A0A964VJW1-F1
#
_cell.length_a   1.000
_cell.length_b   1.000
_cell.length_c   1.000
_cell.angle_alpha   90.00
_cell.angle_beta   90.00
_cell.angle_gamma   90.00
#
_symmetry.space_group_name_H-M   'P 1'
#
loop_
_entity.id
_entity.type
_entity.pdbx_description
1 polymer ?
#
loop_
_entity_poly.entity_id
_entity_poly.type
_entity_poly.pdbx_seq_one_letter_code
_entity_poly.pdbx_strand_id
1 'polypeptide(L)'
;MRLHPSGRSFVGFLVACLTILGPGALLAQSEKLSTNYVFSAAAERLGAIYKQGETVTFNVKLLLDEQPVNDAEVRWTISKDGVPPNNTGQLKLTNGVGIVKAQLDEPGFLQCRVTFRTPSSKTLTAVGGAGVDPLQIKPSLPVPTEFDAFWAAQKKKLGEVPINPTLTPVKSMVPRVDCFDLRADCIGAPVSGYLAKPAEASPKSLPIILLVHGAGVRNSSLGGAAGWAKQGFLALDINAHGIPNGKPDQFYKDLADGDLKGYPSRGRESRETVYFRGMFLRLVRAIDFLTTQPEWDGRTVIVHGSSQGGAQSIVAAGLDSRVTFFAAGVPAMCDHTGVAAGRVNGWPKLIPNGPDGKPDAQALEAARYYDAMNFATRTKAAGILTVGFIDTTCPPTSVYAAYNALAGGKEIFNDPPSTHAVSPKANQAMRSAILKHAEQMKKAN
;
A
#
# COMPACT_ATOMS: atom_id res chain seq x y z
N MET A 1 76.66 -29.01 40.12
CA MET A 1 76.28 -29.03 41.55
C MET A 1 76.89 -27.82 42.23
N ARG A 2 76.19 -26.69 42.23
CA ARG A 2 76.80 -25.37 42.53
C ARG A 2 75.80 -24.41 43.18
N LEU A 3 75.96 -24.25 44.49
CA LEU A 3 76.15 -23.02 45.29
C LEU A 3 75.48 -21.68 44.86
N HIS A 4 74.61 -21.23 45.77
CA HIS A 4 74.61 -19.91 46.47
C HIS A 4 74.08 -18.61 45.80
N PRO A 5 73.74 -17.56 46.61
CA PRO A 5 72.45 -16.85 46.50
C PRO A 5 72.58 -15.32 46.32
N SER A 6 71.45 -14.62 46.50
CA SER A 6 71.29 -13.22 46.95
C SER A 6 71.48 -12.06 45.96
N GLY A 7 70.48 -11.18 45.93
CA GLY A 7 70.64 -9.76 46.31
C GLY A 7 71.07 -8.72 45.26
N ARG A 8 70.35 -7.59 45.33
CA ARG A 8 70.74 -6.18 45.08
C ARG A 8 70.52 -5.55 43.70
N SER A 9 69.78 -4.44 43.78
CA SER A 9 69.74 -3.27 42.89
C SER A 9 71.12 -2.63 42.68
N PHE A 10 71.36 -2.01 41.52
CA PHE A 10 71.73 -0.59 41.32
C PHE A 10 72.01 -0.28 39.83
N VAL A 11 71.35 0.78 39.34
CA VAL A 11 71.81 1.88 38.46
C VAL A 11 72.84 1.64 37.34
N GLY A 12 72.43 2.07 36.12
CA GLY A 12 73.24 2.96 35.27
C GLY A 12 73.80 2.38 33.96
N PHE A 13 73.29 2.82 32.80
CA PHE A 13 73.96 3.77 31.88
C PHE A 13 73.23 3.84 30.52
N LEU A 14 73.12 5.07 30.01
CA LEU A 14 72.69 5.42 28.65
C LEU A 14 73.65 4.83 27.60
N VAL A 15 73.10 4.32 26.50
CA VAL A 15 73.78 4.27 25.20
C VAL A 15 72.84 4.83 24.14
N ALA A 16 73.30 5.87 23.46
CA ALA A 16 72.62 6.52 22.35
C ALA A 16 72.74 5.67 21.07
N CYS A 17 71.63 5.45 20.37
CA CYS A 17 71.61 4.93 19.01
C CYS A 17 71.01 5.96 18.06
N LEU A 18 71.86 6.54 17.20
CA LEU A 18 71.47 7.18 15.96
C LEU A 18 70.67 6.19 15.11
N THR A 19 69.48 6.58 14.65
CA THR A 19 68.82 5.94 13.51
C THR A 19 68.57 6.97 12.41
N ILE A 20 68.99 6.59 11.21
CA ILE A 20 69.08 7.36 9.98
C ILE A 20 67.66 7.47 9.38
N LEU A 21 67.24 8.70 9.07
CA LEU A 21 66.02 9.02 8.32
C LEU A 21 66.13 8.51 6.88
N GLY A 22 65.32 7.51 6.52
CA GLY A 22 65.05 7.11 5.14
C GLY A 22 63.77 7.79 4.60
N PRO A 23 63.69 8.13 3.31
CA PRO A 23 62.60 8.91 2.74
C PRO A 23 61.27 8.14 2.79
N GLY A 24 60.29 8.71 3.48
CA GLY A 24 58.93 8.17 3.58
C GLY A 24 58.26 8.15 2.21
N ALA A 25 57.89 6.95 1.77
CA ALA A 25 56.92 6.78 0.69
C ALA A 25 55.57 7.31 1.18
N LEU A 26 55.12 8.44 0.63
CA LEU A 26 53.71 8.83 0.71
C LEU A 26 52.89 7.78 -0.05
N LEU A 27 52.31 6.85 0.69
CA LEU A 27 51.19 6.07 0.21
C LEU A 27 50.00 7.03 0.05
N ALA A 28 49.69 7.41 -1.19
CA ALA A 28 48.44 8.05 -1.51
C ALA A 28 47.30 7.09 -1.14
N GLN A 29 46.64 7.35 -0.01
CA GLN A 29 45.34 6.76 0.27
C GLN A 29 44.40 7.23 -0.83
N SER A 30 43.89 6.31 -1.65
CA SER A 30 42.74 6.59 -2.49
C SER A 30 41.57 6.94 -1.57
N GLU A 31 41.26 8.22 -1.42
CA GLU A 31 40.00 8.65 -0.81
C GLU A 31 38.89 8.00 -1.62
N LYS A 32 38.21 7.05 -0.98
CA LYS A 32 37.01 6.45 -1.52
C LYS A 32 35.95 7.56 -1.44
N LEU A 33 35.80 8.35 -2.51
CA LEU A 33 34.78 9.40 -2.60
C LEU A 33 33.45 8.84 -2.07
N SER A 34 32.95 9.43 -0.99
CA SER A 34 31.60 9.18 -0.52
C SER A 34 30.61 9.53 -1.62
N THR A 35 29.64 8.65 -1.85
CA THR A 35 28.67 8.76 -2.96
C THR A 35 27.26 9.09 -2.44
N ASN A 36 27.19 9.84 -1.33
CA ASN A 36 25.95 10.09 -0.62
C ASN A 36 25.23 11.32 -1.18
N TYR A 37 24.75 11.18 -2.41
CA TYR A 37 23.86 12.19 -2.98
C TYR A 37 22.50 12.17 -2.27
N VAL A 38 22.01 13.36 -1.90
CA VAL A 38 20.61 13.57 -1.49
C VAL A 38 19.94 14.39 -2.58
N PHE A 39 19.07 13.75 -3.35
CA PHE A 39 18.33 14.39 -4.45
C PHE A 39 16.83 14.31 -4.19
N SER A 40 16.15 15.46 -4.25
CA SER A 40 14.72 15.56 -3.92
C SER A 40 13.99 16.58 -4.79
N ALA A 41 12.70 16.35 -4.99
CA ALA A 41 11.75 17.29 -5.56
C ALA A 41 10.46 17.27 -4.72
N ALA A 42 9.95 18.42 -4.34
CA ALA A 42 8.74 18.53 -3.54
C ALA A 42 7.98 19.82 -3.87
N ALA A 43 6.65 19.78 -3.82
CA ALA A 43 5.85 20.99 -3.92
C ALA A 43 6.14 21.91 -2.71
N GLU A 44 6.14 23.23 -2.92
CA GLU A 44 6.51 24.20 -1.86
C GLU A 44 5.49 24.24 -0.71
N ARG A 45 4.20 24.07 -1.02
CA ARG A 45 3.11 24.18 -0.06
C ARG A 45 3.03 22.93 0.82
N LEU A 46 2.91 23.14 2.12
CA LEU A 46 2.64 22.05 3.06
C LEU A 46 1.34 21.31 2.68
N GLY A 47 1.41 19.99 2.54
CA GLY A 47 0.30 19.15 2.09
C GLY A 47 0.10 19.09 0.56
N ALA A 48 0.80 19.93 -0.20
CA ALA A 48 0.83 19.91 -1.67
C ALA A 48 -0.55 19.95 -2.36
N ILE A 49 -1.52 20.65 -1.80
CA ILE A 49 -2.86 20.86 -2.37
C ILE A 49 -3.02 22.28 -2.89
N TYR A 50 -3.48 22.41 -4.14
CA TYR A 50 -3.66 23.65 -4.88
C TYR A 50 -5.07 23.74 -5.48
N LYS A 51 -5.45 24.94 -5.90
CA LYS A 51 -6.68 25.17 -6.69
C LYS A 51 -6.36 25.21 -8.18
N GLN A 52 -7.36 24.95 -9.02
CA GLN A 52 -7.27 25.13 -10.46
C GLN A 52 -6.72 26.53 -10.81
N GLY A 53 -5.78 26.58 -11.76
CA GLY A 53 -5.12 27.82 -12.16
C GLY A 53 -4.12 28.38 -11.17
N GLU A 54 -3.89 27.79 -9.99
CA GLU A 54 -2.77 28.19 -9.14
C GLU A 54 -1.44 27.68 -9.72
N THR A 55 -0.40 28.51 -9.65
CA THR A 55 0.96 28.06 -9.94
C THR A 55 1.44 27.11 -8.84
N VAL A 56 1.79 25.89 -9.23
CA VAL A 56 2.48 24.91 -8.39
C VAL A 56 3.98 25.09 -8.56
N THR A 57 4.66 25.40 -7.46
CA THR A 57 6.12 25.50 -7.41
C THR A 57 6.70 24.22 -6.82
N PHE A 58 7.60 23.55 -7.54
CA PHE A 58 8.38 22.42 -7.07
C PHE A 58 9.81 22.86 -6.76
N ASN A 59 10.23 22.65 -5.51
CA ASN A 59 11.59 22.86 -5.05
C ASN A 59 12.42 21.60 -5.33
N VAL A 60 13.50 21.78 -6.08
CA VAL A 60 14.48 20.76 -6.41
C VAL A 60 15.72 20.99 -5.55
N LYS A 61 16.23 19.95 -4.90
CA LYS A 61 17.42 20.02 -4.05
C LYS A 61 18.38 18.88 -4.34
N LEU A 62 19.65 19.20 -4.53
CA LEU A 62 20.75 18.25 -4.73
C LEU A 62 21.90 18.58 -3.77
N LEU A 63 22.21 17.64 -2.88
CA LEU A 63 23.39 17.68 -2.02
C LEU A 63 24.31 16.50 -2.35
N LEU A 64 25.62 16.69 -2.15
CA LEU A 64 26.63 15.65 -2.09
C LEU A 64 27.34 15.80 -0.74
N ASP A 65 27.27 14.77 0.10
CA ASP A 65 27.87 14.78 1.44
C ASP A 65 27.44 16.01 2.24
N GLU A 66 26.12 16.26 2.23
CA GLU A 66 25.44 17.40 2.86
C GLU A 66 25.79 18.79 2.29
N GLN A 67 26.71 18.88 1.34
CA GLN A 67 27.09 20.13 0.68
C GLN A 67 26.28 20.36 -0.61
N PRO A 68 25.87 21.60 -0.89
CA PRO A 68 25.15 21.92 -2.12
C PRO A 68 25.97 21.66 -3.37
N VAL A 69 25.38 20.97 -4.36
CA VAL A 69 26.02 20.79 -5.67
C VAL A 69 25.65 21.95 -6.58
N ASN A 70 26.60 22.86 -6.76
CA ASN A 70 26.43 24.02 -7.65
C ASN A 70 26.59 23.63 -9.12
N ASP A 71 25.95 24.41 -9.98
CA ASP A 71 26.07 24.32 -11.43
C ASP A 71 25.64 22.98 -12.05
N ALA A 72 25.04 22.09 -11.25
CA ALA A 72 24.47 20.85 -11.72
C ALA A 72 23.30 21.12 -12.68
N GLU A 73 23.39 20.58 -13.88
CA GLU A 73 22.32 20.59 -14.87
C GLU A 73 21.32 19.47 -14.56
N VAL A 74 20.09 19.86 -14.23
CA VAL A 74 18.99 18.95 -13.92
C VAL A 74 17.97 19.01 -15.05
N ARG A 75 17.61 17.84 -15.57
CA ARG A 75 16.47 17.69 -16.50
C ARG A 75 15.20 17.48 -15.71
N TRP A 76 14.11 18.09 -16.14
CA TRP A 76 12.81 17.94 -15.49
C TRP A 76 11.70 17.65 -16.49
N THR A 77 10.68 16.92 -16.04
CA THR A 77 9.43 16.73 -16.77
C THR A 77 8.24 16.95 -15.83
N ILE A 78 7.15 17.48 -16.37
CA ILE A 78 5.86 17.58 -15.71
C ILE A 78 4.88 16.64 -16.42
N SER A 79 4.18 15.82 -15.63
CA SER A 79 3.04 15.02 -16.12
C SER A 79 1.79 15.28 -15.29
N LYS A 80 0.63 15.07 -15.93
CA LYS A 80 -0.69 15.04 -15.30
C LYS A 80 -1.10 13.59 -15.05
N ASP A 81 -1.43 13.24 -13.82
CA ASP A 81 -1.96 11.91 -13.44
C ASP A 81 -1.10 10.72 -13.93
N GLY A 82 0.22 10.93 -14.07
CA GLY A 82 1.15 9.91 -14.57
C GLY A 82 1.06 9.61 -16.08
N VAL A 83 0.25 10.34 -16.85
CA VAL A 83 0.26 10.26 -18.33
C VAL A 83 1.61 10.75 -18.88
N PRO A 84 2.01 10.38 -20.11
CA PRO A 84 3.26 10.85 -20.70
C PRO A 84 3.40 12.38 -20.58
N PRO A 85 4.59 12.88 -20.19
CA PRO A 85 4.77 14.29 -19.88
C PRO A 85 4.50 15.17 -21.11
N ASN A 86 3.81 16.28 -20.87
CA ASN A 86 3.52 17.28 -21.90
C ASN A 86 4.46 18.50 -21.80
N ASN A 87 5.29 18.58 -20.76
CA ASN A 87 6.24 19.66 -20.58
C ASN A 87 7.58 19.12 -20.03
N THR A 88 8.68 19.64 -20.55
CA THR A 88 10.05 19.20 -20.23
C THR A 88 11.02 20.37 -20.33
N GLY A 89 12.10 20.31 -19.58
CA GLY A 89 13.14 21.32 -19.66
C GLY A 89 14.39 20.95 -18.89
N GLN A 90 15.28 21.93 -18.78
CA GLN A 90 16.50 21.86 -18.01
C GLN A 90 16.58 23.07 -17.08
N LEU A 91 17.23 22.90 -15.94
CA LEU A 91 17.59 24.00 -15.07
C LEU A 91 18.97 23.76 -14.47
N LYS A 92 19.70 24.85 -14.24
CA LYS A 92 20.99 24.82 -13.54
C LYS A 92 20.74 25.13 -12.06
N LEU A 93 21.23 24.29 -11.16
CA LEU A 93 21.07 24.51 -9.72
C LEU A 93 21.96 25.65 -9.23
N THR A 94 21.38 26.52 -8.41
CA THR A 94 22.08 27.59 -7.69
C THR A 94 22.07 27.23 -6.20
N ASN A 95 23.25 27.14 -5.57
CA ASN A 95 23.38 26.66 -4.19
C ASN A 95 22.69 25.30 -3.96
N GLY A 96 22.82 24.37 -4.90
CA GLY A 96 22.18 23.06 -4.86
C GLY A 96 20.65 23.07 -4.96
N VAL A 97 20.03 24.21 -5.28
CA VAL A 97 18.57 24.38 -5.34
C VAL A 97 18.12 24.86 -6.72
N GLY A 98 16.93 24.41 -7.13
CA GLY A 98 16.27 24.83 -8.36
C GLY A 98 14.75 24.85 -8.19
N ILE A 99 14.07 25.53 -9.10
CA ILE A 99 12.62 25.68 -9.07
C ILE A 99 12.05 25.24 -10.42
N VAL A 100 11.03 24.38 -10.38
CA VAL A 100 10.18 24.04 -11.52
C VAL A 100 8.76 24.54 -11.24
N LYS A 101 8.15 25.25 -12.18
CA LYS A 101 6.77 25.73 -12.07
C LYS A 101 5.86 24.95 -13.00
N ALA A 102 4.65 24.67 -12.54
CA ALA A 102 3.59 24.03 -13.31
C ALA A 102 2.24 24.63 -12.93
N GLN A 103 1.22 24.38 -13.75
CA GLN A 103 -0.15 24.81 -13.52
C GLN A 103 -1.08 23.74 -14.09
N LEU A 104 -2.27 23.60 -13.51
CA LEU A 104 -3.33 22.76 -14.04
C LEU A 104 -4.67 23.50 -13.85
N ASP A 105 -5.45 23.59 -14.90
CA ASP A 105 -6.75 24.30 -14.92
C ASP A 105 -7.94 23.36 -14.74
N GLU A 106 -7.68 22.12 -14.32
CA GLU A 106 -8.67 21.09 -14.05
C GLU A 106 -8.29 20.27 -12.80
N PRO A 107 -9.24 19.55 -12.17
CA PRO A 107 -8.92 18.67 -11.05
C PRO A 107 -8.00 17.52 -11.47
N GLY A 108 -6.91 17.30 -10.72
CA GLY A 108 -5.93 16.25 -11.04
C GLY A 108 -4.67 16.34 -10.22
N PHE A 109 -3.63 15.60 -10.62
CA PHE A 109 -2.34 15.56 -9.94
C PHE A 109 -1.21 15.88 -10.89
N LEU A 110 -0.34 16.81 -10.50
CA LEU A 110 0.91 17.10 -11.18
C LEU A 110 2.04 16.28 -10.55
N GLN A 111 2.87 15.66 -11.40
CA GLN A 111 4.12 15.02 -10.99
C GLN A 111 5.30 15.71 -11.67
N CYS A 112 6.22 16.24 -10.87
CA CYS A 112 7.47 16.83 -11.31
C CYS A 112 8.60 15.82 -11.12
N ARG A 113 9.06 15.21 -12.21
CA ARG A 113 10.20 14.29 -12.21
C ARG A 113 11.45 15.05 -12.59
N VAL A 114 12.50 14.90 -11.78
CA VAL A 114 13.81 15.49 -12.03
C VAL A 114 14.87 14.41 -12.15
N THR A 115 15.82 14.59 -13.06
CA THR A 115 16.94 13.67 -13.25
C THR A 115 18.27 14.43 -13.31
N PHE A 116 19.28 13.86 -12.67
CA PHE A 116 20.64 14.38 -12.64
C PHE A 116 21.61 13.24 -12.96
N ARG A 117 22.58 13.48 -13.85
CA ARG A 117 23.63 12.51 -14.18
C ARG A 117 24.89 12.86 -13.38
N THR A 118 25.30 11.96 -12.50
CA THR A 118 26.53 12.14 -11.70
C THR A 118 27.77 12.10 -12.59
N PRO A 119 28.92 12.61 -12.13
CA PRO A 119 30.21 12.45 -12.82
C PRO A 119 30.57 10.97 -13.09
N SER A 120 30.14 10.06 -12.22
CA SER A 120 30.28 8.60 -12.38
C SER A 120 29.26 7.97 -13.35
N SER A 121 28.54 8.77 -14.14
CA SER A 121 27.49 8.34 -15.08
C SER A 121 26.29 7.63 -14.47
N LYS A 122 26.09 7.70 -13.16
CA LYS A 122 24.85 7.22 -12.51
C LYS A 122 23.75 8.26 -12.70
N THR A 123 22.53 7.83 -13.02
CA THR A 123 21.37 8.73 -13.05
C THR A 123 20.65 8.70 -11.71
N LEU A 124 20.50 9.86 -11.09
CA LEU A 124 19.64 10.08 -9.93
C LEU A 124 18.27 10.56 -10.40
N THR A 125 17.21 10.18 -9.68
CA THR A 125 15.84 10.60 -9.99
C THR A 125 15.11 10.95 -8.71
N ALA A 126 14.38 12.06 -8.72
CA ALA A 126 13.43 12.42 -7.68
C ALA A 126 12.09 12.83 -8.31
N VAL A 127 11.00 12.70 -7.56
CA VAL A 127 9.66 13.08 -8.01
C VAL A 127 8.93 13.84 -6.91
N GLY A 128 8.38 15.00 -7.23
CA GLY A 128 7.45 15.73 -6.38
C GLY A 128 6.03 15.61 -6.92
N GLY A 129 5.04 15.49 -6.04
CA GLY A 129 3.62 15.44 -6.40
C GLY A 129 2.85 16.63 -5.84
N ALA A 130 1.81 17.06 -6.56
CA ALA A 130 0.87 18.08 -6.10
C ALA A 130 -0.55 17.76 -6.60
N GLY A 131 -1.55 17.88 -5.72
CA GLY A 131 -2.95 17.75 -6.07
C GLY A 131 -3.58 19.10 -6.37
N VAL A 132 -4.35 19.18 -7.45
CA VAL A 132 -5.11 20.37 -7.85
C VAL A 132 -6.59 20.02 -7.73
N ASP A 133 -7.30 20.70 -6.83
CA ASP A 133 -8.72 20.46 -6.49
C ASP A 133 -9.11 18.97 -6.42
N PRO A 134 -8.40 18.13 -5.65
CA PRO A 134 -8.57 16.67 -5.74
C PRO A 134 -9.96 16.18 -5.30
N LEU A 135 -10.68 16.98 -4.49
CA LEU A 135 -12.07 16.70 -4.08
C LEU A 135 -13.10 16.90 -5.21
N GLN A 136 -12.68 17.50 -6.33
CA GLN A 136 -13.52 17.68 -7.52
C GLN A 136 -13.31 16.58 -8.57
N ILE A 137 -12.39 15.63 -8.33
CA ILE A 137 -12.14 14.49 -9.22
C ILE A 137 -13.36 13.58 -9.24
N LYS A 138 -13.92 13.37 -10.43
CA LYS A 138 -15.13 12.54 -10.64
C LYS A 138 -14.78 11.12 -11.08
N PRO A 139 -15.70 10.17 -10.89
CA PRO A 139 -15.65 8.88 -11.57
C PRO A 139 -15.37 9.00 -13.06
N SER A 140 -14.56 8.10 -13.64
CA SER A 140 -14.26 8.11 -15.08
C SER A 140 -15.44 7.68 -15.94
N LEU A 141 -16.32 6.81 -15.43
CA LEU A 141 -17.56 6.39 -16.06
C LEU A 141 -18.67 6.25 -15.02
N PRO A 142 -19.95 6.32 -15.41
CA PRO A 142 -21.06 6.03 -14.51
C PRO A 142 -21.05 4.55 -14.09
N VAL A 143 -21.66 4.26 -12.94
CA VAL A 143 -21.91 2.90 -12.47
C VAL A 143 -22.75 2.13 -13.52
N PRO A 144 -22.46 0.86 -13.84
CA PRO A 144 -23.31 0.05 -14.70
C PRO A 144 -24.74 -0.07 -14.14
N THR A 145 -25.76 0.01 -15.00
CA THR A 145 -27.17 -0.12 -14.59
C THR A 145 -27.46 -1.43 -13.85
N GLU A 146 -26.84 -2.53 -14.28
CA GLU A 146 -27.04 -3.87 -13.70
C GLU A 146 -26.07 -4.19 -12.55
N PHE A 147 -25.33 -3.21 -12.02
CA PHE A 147 -24.30 -3.46 -11.00
C PHE A 147 -24.89 -4.11 -9.74
N ASP A 148 -25.98 -3.56 -9.22
CA ASP A 148 -26.62 -4.05 -8.00
C ASP A 148 -27.27 -5.42 -8.21
N ALA A 149 -28.00 -5.58 -9.32
CA ALA A 149 -28.62 -6.84 -9.69
C ALA A 149 -27.59 -7.96 -9.85
N PHE A 150 -26.45 -7.67 -10.48
CA PHE A 150 -25.35 -8.61 -10.63
C PHE A 150 -24.82 -9.07 -9.27
N TRP A 151 -24.40 -8.14 -8.39
CA TRP A 151 -23.81 -8.51 -7.10
C TRP A 151 -24.82 -9.14 -6.14
N ALA A 152 -26.09 -8.72 -6.17
CA ALA A 152 -27.16 -9.39 -5.43
C ALA A 152 -27.33 -10.86 -5.89
N ALA A 153 -27.29 -11.12 -7.19
CA ALA A 153 -27.34 -12.49 -7.71
C ALA A 153 -26.11 -13.32 -7.30
N GLN A 154 -24.91 -12.74 -7.29
CA GLN A 154 -23.70 -13.42 -6.81
C GLN A 154 -23.78 -13.75 -5.31
N LYS A 155 -24.28 -12.82 -4.47
CA LYS A 155 -24.52 -13.06 -3.03
C LYS A 155 -25.58 -14.13 -2.80
N LYS A 156 -26.66 -14.15 -3.60
CA LYS A 156 -27.69 -15.21 -3.52
C LYS A 156 -27.09 -16.59 -3.79
N LYS A 157 -26.31 -16.74 -4.87
CA LYS A 157 -25.58 -17.98 -5.16
C LYS A 157 -24.65 -18.38 -4.02
N LEU A 158 -23.97 -17.41 -3.40
CA LEU A 158 -23.11 -17.68 -2.24
C LEU A 158 -23.94 -18.21 -1.06
N GLY A 159 -25.13 -17.67 -0.80
CA GLY A 159 -26.02 -18.12 0.28
C GLY A 159 -26.51 -19.56 0.14
N GLU A 160 -26.50 -20.13 -1.06
CA GLU A 160 -26.86 -21.54 -1.32
C GLU A 160 -25.73 -22.51 -0.94
N VAL A 161 -24.50 -22.03 -0.75
CA VAL A 161 -23.34 -22.85 -0.36
C VAL A 161 -23.25 -22.87 1.17
N PRO A 162 -23.33 -24.02 1.86
CA PRO A 162 -23.12 -24.08 3.30
C PRO A 162 -21.71 -23.59 3.69
N ILE A 163 -21.54 -23.03 4.90
CA ILE A 163 -20.24 -22.46 5.32
C ILE A 163 -19.22 -23.55 5.68
N ASN A 164 -19.66 -24.64 6.32
CA ASN A 164 -18.84 -25.78 6.77
C ASN A 164 -17.45 -25.36 7.30
N PRO A 165 -17.38 -24.52 8.35
CA PRO A 165 -16.10 -24.03 8.83
C PRO A 165 -15.34 -25.13 9.58
N THR A 166 -14.08 -25.31 9.22
CA THR A 166 -13.09 -26.09 9.96
C THR A 166 -12.10 -25.14 10.62
N LEU A 167 -11.91 -25.28 11.93
CA LEU A 167 -10.94 -24.54 12.72
C LEU A 167 -9.89 -25.50 13.27
N THR A 168 -8.65 -25.39 12.79
CA THR A 168 -7.53 -26.20 13.29
C THR A 168 -6.67 -25.35 14.22
N PRO A 169 -6.50 -25.71 15.51
CA PRO A 169 -5.68 -24.94 16.43
C PRO A 169 -4.24 -24.76 15.93
N VAL A 170 -3.70 -23.55 16.01
CA VAL A 170 -2.30 -23.23 15.69
C VAL A 170 -1.67 -22.44 16.82
N LYS A 171 -0.36 -22.66 17.06
CA LYS A 171 0.35 -22.00 18.14
C LYS A 171 0.47 -20.49 17.89
N SER A 172 -0.10 -19.70 18.79
CA SER A 172 0.08 -18.25 18.79
C SER A 172 1.49 -17.87 19.27
N MET A 173 2.08 -16.86 18.63
CA MET A 173 3.31 -16.20 19.08
C MET A 173 3.02 -15.05 20.07
N VAL A 174 1.74 -14.77 20.32
CA VAL A 174 1.28 -13.70 21.21
C VAL A 174 0.66 -14.32 22.47
N PRO A 175 1.13 -13.97 23.69
CA PRO A 175 0.56 -14.50 24.92
C PRO A 175 -0.94 -14.19 25.07
N ARG A 176 -1.70 -15.15 25.62
CA ARG A 176 -3.16 -15.04 25.90
C ARG A 176 -4.02 -14.79 24.65
N VAL A 177 -3.60 -15.29 23.50
CA VAL A 177 -4.35 -15.25 22.25
C VAL A 177 -4.46 -16.66 21.69
N ASP A 178 -5.69 -17.10 21.45
CA ASP A 178 -5.97 -18.34 20.75
C ASP A 178 -5.99 -18.09 19.24
N CYS A 179 -5.37 -18.99 18.48
CA CYS A 179 -5.32 -18.90 17.02
C CYS A 179 -5.74 -20.21 16.36
N PHE A 180 -6.39 -20.10 15.20
CA PHE A 180 -6.88 -21.21 14.40
C PHE A 180 -6.58 -20.97 12.92
N ASP A 181 -6.14 -22.01 12.20
CA ASP A 181 -6.22 -22.04 10.74
C ASP A 181 -7.66 -22.36 10.35
N LEU A 182 -8.33 -21.38 9.75
CA LEU A 182 -9.69 -21.45 9.26
C LEU A 182 -9.69 -21.93 7.82
N ARG A 183 -10.59 -22.87 7.53
CA ARG A 183 -11.08 -23.13 6.19
C ARG A 183 -12.61 -23.13 6.21
N ALA A 184 -13.25 -22.40 5.32
CA ALA A 184 -14.70 -22.42 5.13
C ALA A 184 -15.04 -22.47 3.64
N ASP A 185 -16.06 -23.25 3.29
CA ASP A 185 -16.51 -23.40 1.91
C ASP A 185 -16.95 -22.04 1.34
N CYS A 186 -16.83 -21.88 0.03
CA CYS A 186 -17.20 -20.67 -0.71
C CYS A 186 -17.44 -21.04 -2.18
N ILE A 187 -17.93 -20.11 -2.99
CA ILE A 187 -17.95 -20.29 -4.45
C ILE A 187 -16.50 -20.33 -4.97
N GLY A 188 -16.12 -21.45 -5.58
CA GLY A 188 -14.77 -21.67 -6.10
C GLY A 188 -13.77 -21.97 -4.98
N ALA A 189 -12.70 -21.18 -4.89
CA ALA A 189 -11.73 -21.33 -3.81
C ALA A 189 -12.36 -20.93 -2.45
N PRO A 190 -12.07 -21.68 -1.36
CA PRO A 190 -12.65 -21.46 -0.04
C PRO A 190 -12.16 -20.16 0.58
N VAL A 191 -12.79 -19.73 1.67
CA VAL A 191 -12.11 -18.84 2.61
C VAL A 191 -11.07 -19.67 3.35
N SER A 192 -9.81 -19.28 3.26
CA SER A 192 -8.74 -19.77 4.14
C SER A 192 -8.07 -18.60 4.84
N GLY A 193 -7.64 -18.77 6.09
CA GLY A 193 -7.05 -17.67 6.86
C GLY A 193 -6.75 -18.03 8.30
N TYR A 194 -6.14 -17.10 9.04
CA TYR A 194 -5.92 -17.26 10.48
C TYR A 194 -6.94 -16.46 11.28
N LEU A 195 -7.76 -17.17 12.05
CA LEU A 195 -8.64 -16.58 13.07
C LEU A 195 -7.86 -16.45 14.39
N ALA A 196 -7.99 -15.32 15.06
CA ALA A 196 -7.40 -15.09 16.37
C ALA A 196 -8.37 -14.35 17.30
N LYS A 197 -8.36 -14.71 18.59
CA LYS A 197 -9.15 -14.05 19.64
C LYS A 197 -8.41 -14.06 20.98
N PRO A 198 -8.67 -13.10 21.90
CA PRO A 198 -8.26 -13.24 23.29
C PRO A 198 -8.75 -14.58 23.89
N ALA A 199 -7.87 -15.28 24.62
CA ALA A 199 -8.18 -16.62 25.16
C ALA A 199 -9.38 -16.63 26.13
N GLU A 200 -9.58 -15.52 26.86
CA GLU A 200 -10.64 -15.35 27.86
C GLU A 200 -11.73 -14.38 27.37
N ALA A 201 -11.96 -14.32 26.07
CA ALA A 201 -13.00 -13.46 25.49
C ALA A 201 -14.39 -13.88 25.99
N SER A 202 -15.12 -12.92 26.56
CA SER A 202 -16.52 -13.14 26.95
C SER A 202 -17.43 -13.16 25.71
N PRO A 203 -18.58 -13.85 25.75
CA PRO A 203 -19.59 -13.73 24.70
C PRO A 203 -19.97 -12.27 24.45
N LYS A 204 -20.17 -11.93 23.17
CA LYS A 204 -20.58 -10.58 22.72
C LYS A 204 -19.72 -9.43 23.24
N SER A 205 -18.41 -9.63 23.33
CA SER A 205 -17.48 -8.64 23.89
C SER A 205 -16.52 -8.01 22.87
N LEU A 206 -16.38 -8.60 21.67
CA LEU A 206 -15.32 -8.23 20.74
C LEU A 206 -15.87 -7.61 19.45
N PRO A 207 -15.35 -6.45 19.00
CA PRO A 207 -15.50 -6.02 17.62
C PRO A 207 -14.76 -6.98 16.67
N ILE A 208 -15.28 -7.15 15.46
CA ILE A 208 -14.61 -7.89 14.39
C ILE A 208 -13.61 -6.98 13.66
N ILE A 209 -12.44 -7.55 13.32
CA ILE A 209 -11.57 -7.00 12.26
C ILE A 209 -11.18 -8.08 11.24
N LEU A 210 -11.50 -7.82 9.97
CA LEU A 210 -11.11 -8.63 8.83
C LEU A 210 -9.89 -7.98 8.14
N LEU A 211 -8.79 -8.71 8.05
CA LEU A 211 -7.54 -8.27 7.42
C LEU A 211 -7.43 -8.87 6.03
N VAL A 212 -7.22 -8.00 5.05
CA VAL A 212 -7.18 -8.35 3.62
C VAL A 212 -5.90 -7.84 2.96
N HIS A 213 -5.44 -8.60 1.98
CA HIS A 213 -4.05 -8.56 1.54
C HIS A 213 -3.85 -7.82 0.22
N GLY A 214 -2.73 -7.09 0.11
CA GLY A 214 -2.21 -6.56 -1.16
C GLY A 214 -1.91 -7.66 -2.18
N ALA A 215 -1.66 -7.29 -3.43
CA ALA A 215 -1.43 -8.26 -4.50
C ALA A 215 -0.27 -9.22 -4.20
N GLY A 216 -0.37 -10.46 -4.67
CA GLY A 216 0.69 -11.47 -4.60
C GLY A 216 0.25 -12.76 -3.90
N VAL A 217 0.97 -13.84 -4.19
CA VAL A 217 0.67 -15.19 -3.69
C VAL A 217 1.54 -15.46 -2.47
N ARG A 218 0.92 -15.55 -1.29
CA ARG A 218 1.63 -15.75 -0.01
C ARG A 218 0.71 -16.34 1.04
N ASN A 219 1.31 -16.70 2.18
CA ASN A 219 0.60 -17.11 3.38
C ASN A 219 -0.31 -15.99 3.92
N SER A 220 -1.38 -16.38 4.63
CA SER A 220 -2.08 -15.49 5.55
C SER A 220 -1.17 -15.09 6.73
N SER A 221 -1.43 -13.93 7.35
CA SER A 221 -0.63 -13.39 8.44
C SER A 221 -1.17 -13.79 9.82
N LEU A 222 -0.64 -14.87 10.39
CA LEU A 222 -0.95 -15.29 11.76
C LEU A 222 -0.61 -14.19 12.78
N GLY A 223 0.55 -13.52 12.59
CA GLY A 223 0.96 -12.40 13.45
C GLY A 223 0.06 -11.17 13.31
N GLY A 224 -0.47 -10.93 12.10
CA GLY A 224 -1.44 -9.87 11.85
C GLY A 224 -2.73 -10.07 12.64
N ALA A 225 -3.35 -11.25 12.51
CA ALA A 225 -4.54 -11.62 13.27
C ALA A 225 -4.28 -11.58 14.79
N ALA A 226 -3.22 -12.24 15.27
CA ALA A 226 -2.89 -12.30 16.69
C ALA A 226 -2.59 -10.91 17.29
N GLY A 227 -1.97 -10.00 16.54
CA GLY A 227 -1.67 -8.64 16.98
C GLY A 227 -2.92 -7.77 17.17
N TRP A 228 -3.97 -7.99 16.38
CA TRP A 228 -5.27 -7.35 16.60
C TRP A 228 -6.08 -8.04 17.70
N ALA A 229 -6.01 -9.37 17.80
CA ALA A 229 -6.63 -10.10 18.91
C ALA A 229 -6.08 -9.65 20.27
N LYS A 230 -4.77 -9.41 20.38
CA LYS A 230 -4.14 -8.82 21.59
C LYS A 230 -4.76 -7.50 22.02
N GLN A 231 -5.34 -6.74 21.08
CA GLN A 231 -5.97 -5.45 21.32
C GLN A 231 -7.49 -5.56 21.57
N GLY A 232 -8.02 -6.77 21.75
CA GLY A 232 -9.43 -6.98 22.04
C GLY A 232 -10.31 -7.05 20.79
N PHE A 233 -9.81 -7.57 19.67
CA PHE A 233 -10.62 -7.84 18.48
C PHE A 233 -10.82 -9.33 18.27
N LEU A 234 -11.95 -9.70 17.66
CA LEU A 234 -12.09 -10.97 16.94
C LEU A 234 -11.49 -10.76 15.55
N ALA A 235 -10.27 -11.26 15.35
CA ALA A 235 -9.48 -10.94 14.17
C ALA A 235 -9.39 -12.12 13.20
N LEU A 236 -9.67 -11.89 11.93
CA LEU A 236 -9.43 -12.87 10.87
C LEU A 236 -8.58 -12.23 9.79
N ASP A 237 -7.42 -12.84 9.51
CA ASP A 237 -6.62 -12.53 8.35
C ASP A 237 -6.90 -13.58 7.28
N ILE A 238 -7.39 -13.18 6.10
CA ILE A 238 -7.70 -14.14 5.03
C ILE A 238 -6.63 -14.18 3.95
N ASN A 239 -6.37 -15.38 3.45
CA ASN A 239 -5.55 -15.58 2.26
C ASN A 239 -6.30 -15.05 1.03
N ALA A 240 -5.64 -14.18 0.25
CA ALA A 240 -6.24 -13.55 -0.93
C ALA A 240 -6.77 -14.57 -1.97
N HIS A 241 -6.16 -15.75 -2.05
CA HIS A 241 -6.44 -16.75 -3.07
C HIS A 241 -7.23 -17.96 -2.58
N GLY A 242 -7.49 -18.07 -1.27
CA GLY A 242 -8.13 -19.27 -0.69
C GLY A 242 -7.25 -20.51 -0.70
N ILE A 243 -5.92 -20.33 -0.76
CA ILE A 243 -4.92 -21.41 -0.75
C ILE A 243 -4.54 -21.82 0.69
N PRO A 244 -3.95 -23.02 0.90
CA PRO A 244 -3.54 -23.47 2.23
C PRO A 244 -2.55 -22.52 2.91
N ASN A 245 -2.67 -22.38 4.22
CA ASN A 245 -1.77 -21.57 5.05
C ASN A 245 -0.65 -22.44 5.67
N GLY A 246 0.35 -21.79 6.27
CA GLY A 246 1.41 -22.47 7.03
C GLY A 246 2.37 -23.32 6.20
N LYS A 247 2.30 -23.23 4.86
CA LYS A 247 3.26 -23.87 3.95
C LYS A 247 4.59 -23.11 3.88
N PRO A 248 5.69 -23.76 3.45
CA PRO A 248 6.97 -23.08 3.21
C PRO A 248 6.87 -22.03 2.10
N ASP A 249 7.74 -21.03 2.11
CA ASP A 249 7.76 -19.95 1.10
C ASP A 249 7.82 -20.47 -0.35
N GLN A 250 8.52 -21.58 -0.58
CA GLN A 250 8.65 -22.18 -1.91
C GLN A 250 7.29 -22.61 -2.47
N PHE A 251 6.37 -23.14 -1.65
CA PHE A 251 5.03 -23.51 -2.08
C PHE A 251 4.28 -22.33 -2.70
N TYR A 252 4.37 -21.15 -2.09
CA TYR A 252 3.71 -19.95 -2.61
C TYR A 252 4.39 -19.39 -3.85
N LYS A 253 5.74 -19.49 -3.93
CA LYS A 253 6.49 -19.11 -5.14
C LYS A 253 6.11 -20.00 -6.32
N ASP A 254 6.05 -21.32 -6.12
CA ASP A 254 5.66 -22.28 -7.16
C ASP A 254 4.25 -21.99 -7.69
N LEU A 255 3.31 -21.67 -6.80
CA LEU A 255 1.96 -21.23 -7.19
C LEU A 255 1.99 -19.89 -7.95
N ALA A 256 2.79 -18.92 -7.52
CA ALA A 256 2.92 -17.63 -8.18
C ALA A 256 3.45 -17.78 -9.62
N ASP A 257 4.41 -18.69 -9.82
CA ASP A 257 5.07 -18.93 -11.11
C ASP A 257 4.30 -19.94 -11.99
N GLY A 258 3.41 -20.73 -11.40
CA GLY A 258 2.55 -21.70 -12.07
C GLY A 258 1.07 -21.29 -12.03
N ASP A 259 0.28 -22.01 -11.21
CA ASP A 259 -1.18 -21.98 -11.23
C ASP A 259 -1.82 -20.62 -11.00
N LEU A 260 -1.15 -19.65 -10.37
CA LEU A 260 -1.63 -18.30 -10.13
C LEU A 260 -0.88 -17.24 -10.96
N LYS A 261 0.02 -17.65 -11.86
CA LYS A 261 0.70 -16.71 -12.77
C LYS A 261 -0.31 -15.93 -13.60
N GLY A 262 -0.21 -14.61 -13.57
CA GLY A 262 -1.10 -13.72 -14.31
C GLY A 262 -2.55 -13.70 -13.79
N TYR A 263 -2.83 -14.16 -12.56
CA TYR A 263 -4.19 -14.10 -11.99
C TYR A 263 -4.90 -12.74 -12.12
N PRO A 264 -4.23 -11.56 -12.03
CA PRO A 264 -4.94 -10.29 -12.01
C PRO A 264 -5.70 -9.98 -13.31
N SER A 265 -5.33 -10.59 -14.43
CA SER A 265 -5.98 -10.38 -15.73
C SER A 265 -6.86 -11.56 -16.19
N ARG A 266 -7.03 -12.61 -15.37
CA ARG A 266 -7.77 -13.80 -15.80
C ARG A 266 -9.26 -13.53 -15.93
N GLY A 267 -9.82 -13.91 -17.07
CA GLY A 267 -11.25 -13.80 -17.38
C GLY A 267 -11.76 -12.36 -17.39
N ARG A 268 -10.87 -11.39 -17.63
CA ARG A 268 -11.18 -9.95 -17.59
C ARG A 268 -12.19 -9.53 -18.65
N GLU A 269 -12.46 -10.35 -19.66
CA GLU A 269 -13.33 -10.07 -20.80
C GLU A 269 -14.82 -10.24 -20.46
N SER A 270 -15.17 -10.80 -19.29
CA SER A 270 -16.57 -10.95 -18.87
C SER A 270 -16.72 -10.78 -17.37
N ARG A 271 -17.78 -10.07 -16.96
CA ARG A 271 -18.15 -9.89 -15.54
C ARG A 271 -18.40 -11.22 -14.84
N GLU A 272 -18.68 -12.30 -15.56
CA GLU A 272 -18.87 -13.63 -14.96
C GLU A 272 -17.56 -14.41 -14.78
N THR A 273 -16.44 -13.95 -15.34
CA THR A 273 -15.19 -14.71 -15.34
C THR A 273 -14.01 -13.99 -14.70
N VAL A 274 -14.13 -12.69 -14.40
CA VAL A 274 -13.06 -11.93 -13.77
C VAL A 274 -12.63 -12.61 -12.47
N TYR A 275 -11.32 -12.87 -12.33
CA TYR A 275 -10.74 -13.57 -11.18
C TYR A 275 -11.20 -13.03 -9.81
N PHE A 276 -11.34 -11.71 -9.72
CA PHE A 276 -11.73 -11.01 -8.49
C PHE A 276 -13.16 -11.33 -8.03
N ARG A 277 -14.01 -11.97 -8.85
CA ARG A 277 -15.35 -12.45 -8.43
C ARG A 277 -15.26 -13.36 -7.22
N GLY A 278 -14.42 -14.39 -7.31
CA GLY A 278 -14.23 -15.32 -6.20
C GLY A 278 -13.60 -14.63 -4.99
N MET A 279 -12.65 -13.71 -5.21
CA MET A 279 -12.01 -12.95 -4.15
C MET A 279 -13.00 -12.08 -3.38
N PHE A 280 -13.91 -11.39 -4.07
CA PHE A 280 -14.89 -10.52 -3.45
C PHE A 280 -15.99 -11.31 -2.73
N LEU A 281 -16.40 -12.47 -3.27
CA LEU A 281 -17.34 -13.37 -2.57
C LEU A 281 -16.74 -13.98 -1.31
N ARG A 282 -15.42 -14.23 -1.27
CA ARG A 282 -14.74 -14.64 -0.04
C ARG A 282 -14.81 -13.58 1.06
N LEU A 283 -14.89 -12.29 0.72
CA LEU A 283 -15.09 -11.22 1.72
C LEU A 283 -16.43 -11.38 2.41
N VAL A 284 -17.51 -11.55 1.63
CA VAL A 284 -18.87 -11.77 2.17
C VAL A 284 -18.92 -13.04 3.01
N ARG A 285 -18.36 -14.15 2.51
CA ARG A 285 -18.30 -15.42 3.24
C ARG A 285 -17.51 -15.32 4.55
N ALA A 286 -16.39 -14.58 4.56
CA ALA A 286 -15.62 -14.34 5.77
C ALA A 286 -16.44 -13.57 6.81
N ILE A 287 -17.21 -12.56 6.38
CA ILE A 287 -18.11 -11.81 7.26
C ILE A 287 -19.26 -12.71 7.76
N ASP A 288 -19.83 -13.58 6.92
CA ASP A 288 -20.84 -14.57 7.35
C ASP A 288 -20.31 -15.44 8.48
N PHE A 289 -19.10 -15.99 8.33
CA PHE A 289 -18.45 -16.78 9.38
C PHE A 289 -18.20 -15.94 10.64
N LEU A 290 -17.58 -14.77 10.52
CA LEU A 290 -17.22 -13.93 11.67
C LEU A 290 -18.44 -13.48 12.48
N THR A 291 -19.54 -13.12 11.81
CA THR A 291 -20.76 -12.59 12.44
C THR A 291 -21.65 -13.67 13.07
N THR A 292 -21.21 -14.93 13.03
CA THR A 292 -21.84 -16.05 13.77
C THR A 292 -21.03 -16.48 15.00
N GLN A 293 -19.86 -15.89 15.22
CA GLN A 293 -19.02 -16.25 16.37
C GLN A 293 -19.60 -15.69 17.69
N PRO A 294 -19.61 -16.48 18.78
CA PRO A 294 -20.25 -16.09 20.03
C PRO A 294 -19.59 -14.88 20.71
N GLU A 295 -18.31 -14.60 20.41
CA GLU A 295 -17.57 -13.47 20.96
C GLU A 295 -17.90 -12.13 20.27
N TRP A 296 -18.47 -12.16 19.06
CA TRP A 296 -18.78 -10.93 18.32
C TRP A 296 -19.81 -10.09 19.06
N ASP A 297 -19.51 -8.80 19.23
CA ASP A 297 -20.36 -7.80 19.91
C ASP A 297 -21.73 -7.57 19.25
N GLY A 298 -22.02 -8.22 18.12
CA GLY A 298 -23.28 -8.17 17.41
C GLY A 298 -23.45 -6.97 16.49
N ARG A 299 -22.43 -6.10 16.35
CA ARG A 299 -22.56 -4.88 15.54
C ARG A 299 -21.29 -4.40 14.84
N THR A 300 -20.11 -4.50 15.46
CA THR A 300 -18.91 -3.82 14.97
C THR A 300 -18.15 -4.75 14.04
N VAL A 301 -18.07 -4.39 12.76
CA VAL A 301 -17.27 -5.08 11.75
C VAL A 301 -16.37 -4.08 11.06
N ILE A 302 -15.06 -4.34 11.08
CA ILE A 302 -14.04 -3.50 10.48
C ILE A 302 -13.30 -4.29 9.41
N VAL A 303 -13.00 -3.68 8.26
CA VAL A 303 -12.15 -4.30 7.22
C VAL A 303 -10.92 -3.44 6.97
N HIS A 304 -9.74 -4.05 6.96
CA HIS A 304 -8.47 -3.32 6.85
C HIS A 304 -7.51 -4.00 5.88
N GLY A 305 -6.94 -3.21 4.97
CA GLY A 305 -5.94 -3.67 4.02
C GLY A 305 -5.31 -2.54 3.22
N SER A 306 -4.35 -2.88 2.37
CA SER A 306 -3.65 -1.91 1.52
C SER A 306 -3.41 -2.43 0.10
N SER A 307 -3.31 -1.52 -0.89
CA SER A 307 -3.24 -1.87 -2.32
C SER A 307 -4.45 -2.70 -2.75
N GLN A 308 -4.29 -3.92 -3.30
CA GLN A 308 -5.40 -4.86 -3.52
C GLN A 308 -6.23 -5.12 -2.25
N GLY A 309 -5.60 -5.11 -1.07
CA GLY A 309 -6.30 -5.19 0.21
C GLY A 309 -7.13 -3.95 0.49
N GLY A 310 -6.65 -2.76 0.11
CA GLY A 310 -7.40 -1.52 0.24
C GLY A 310 -8.66 -1.51 -0.63
N ALA A 311 -8.56 -2.06 -1.84
CA ALA A 311 -9.72 -2.30 -2.70
C ALA A 311 -10.72 -3.25 -2.02
N GLN A 312 -10.25 -4.38 -1.51
CA GLN A 312 -11.07 -5.36 -0.81
C GLN A 312 -11.80 -4.74 0.41
N SER A 313 -11.15 -3.84 1.15
CA SER A 313 -11.80 -3.12 2.26
C SER A 313 -12.99 -2.27 1.80
N ILE A 314 -12.85 -1.53 0.69
CA ILE A 314 -13.93 -0.72 0.11
C ILE A 314 -15.04 -1.63 -0.44
N VAL A 315 -14.65 -2.68 -1.16
CA VAL A 315 -15.57 -3.66 -1.77
C VAL A 315 -16.40 -4.37 -0.70
N ALA A 316 -15.77 -4.84 0.38
CA ALA A 316 -16.47 -5.47 1.50
C ALA A 316 -17.54 -4.54 2.07
N ALA A 317 -17.20 -3.26 2.27
CA ALA A 317 -18.11 -2.26 2.79
C ALA A 317 -19.26 -1.91 1.82
N GLY A 318 -19.01 -1.96 0.51
CA GLY A 318 -20.04 -1.75 -0.51
C GLY A 318 -20.91 -2.98 -0.78
N LEU A 319 -20.42 -4.19 -0.51
CA LEU A 319 -21.16 -5.44 -0.69
C LEU A 319 -21.95 -5.87 0.55
N ASP A 320 -21.51 -5.48 1.74
CA ASP A 320 -22.07 -5.97 3.00
C ASP A 320 -22.35 -4.86 4.01
N SER A 321 -23.62 -4.68 4.32
CA SER A 321 -24.09 -3.63 5.22
C SER A 321 -23.72 -3.86 6.70
N ARG A 322 -23.19 -5.05 7.05
CA ARG A 322 -22.68 -5.31 8.41
C ARG A 322 -21.35 -4.60 8.64
N VAL A 323 -20.61 -4.23 7.60
CA VAL A 323 -19.36 -3.46 7.73
C VAL A 323 -19.68 -2.07 8.27
N THR A 324 -19.08 -1.73 9.40
CA THR A 324 -19.26 -0.44 10.08
C THR A 324 -18.12 0.54 9.82
N PHE A 325 -16.92 0.02 9.54
CA PHE A 325 -15.75 0.83 9.22
C PHE A 325 -14.82 0.12 8.24
N PHE A 326 -14.11 0.86 7.42
CA PHE A 326 -13.02 0.31 6.60
C PHE A 326 -11.78 1.22 6.59
N ALA A 327 -10.61 0.60 6.56
CA ALA A 327 -9.33 1.28 6.37
C ALA A 327 -8.66 0.76 5.11
N ALA A 328 -8.41 1.67 4.16
CA ALA A 328 -7.93 1.36 2.82
C ALA A 328 -6.64 2.15 2.51
N GLY A 329 -5.51 1.49 2.69
CA GLY A 329 -4.20 2.09 2.40
C GLY A 329 -3.86 2.03 0.91
N VAL A 330 -3.58 3.17 0.27
CA VAL A 330 -3.21 3.26 -1.17
C VAL A 330 -4.01 2.30 -2.06
N PRO A 331 -5.36 2.37 -2.04
CA PRO A 331 -6.22 1.32 -2.57
C PRO A 331 -6.02 1.14 -4.07
N ALA A 332 -5.78 -0.11 -4.47
CA ALA A 332 -5.80 -0.50 -5.87
C ALA A 332 -7.26 -0.58 -6.38
N MET A 333 -7.42 -0.98 -7.63
CA MET A 333 -8.72 -1.26 -8.24
C MET A 333 -9.77 -0.14 -8.13
N CYS A 334 -9.32 1.09 -7.95
CA CYS A 334 -10.17 2.27 -8.00
C CYS A 334 -10.09 2.87 -9.40
N ASP A 335 -11.23 3.27 -9.97
CA ASP A 335 -11.31 3.97 -11.25
C ASP A 335 -10.62 3.18 -12.40
N HIS A 336 -10.96 1.90 -12.53
CA HIS A 336 -10.41 0.99 -13.55
C HIS A 336 -10.58 1.54 -14.96
N THR A 337 -11.66 2.28 -15.18
CA THR A 337 -12.02 2.89 -16.45
C THR A 337 -11.34 4.24 -16.68
N GLY A 338 -10.35 4.62 -15.85
CA GLY A 338 -9.59 5.87 -15.98
C GLY A 338 -9.04 6.11 -17.38
N VAL A 339 -8.64 5.04 -18.10
CA VAL A 339 -8.17 5.12 -19.50
C VAL A 339 -9.22 5.73 -20.45
N ALA A 340 -10.51 5.51 -20.21
CA ALA A 340 -11.60 6.11 -21.01
C ALA A 340 -11.77 7.62 -20.73
N ALA A 341 -11.23 8.11 -19.61
CA ALA A 341 -11.21 9.52 -19.23
C ALA A 341 -9.82 10.15 -19.37
N GLY A 342 -8.90 9.54 -20.13
CA GLY A 342 -7.54 10.06 -20.34
C GLY A 342 -6.65 10.04 -19.09
N ARG A 343 -6.97 9.19 -18.10
CA ARG A 343 -6.21 9.01 -16.84
C ARG A 343 -5.47 7.68 -16.83
N VAL A 344 -4.41 7.59 -16.04
CA VAL A 344 -3.78 6.30 -15.73
C VAL A 344 -4.69 5.54 -14.76
N ASN A 345 -5.11 4.34 -15.14
CA ASN A 345 -5.89 3.48 -14.27
C ASN A 345 -5.00 2.78 -13.22
N GLY A 346 -5.56 2.55 -12.03
CA GLY A 346 -4.89 1.83 -10.96
C GLY A 346 -4.67 0.34 -11.27
N TRP A 347 -3.77 -0.28 -10.50
CA TRP A 347 -3.54 -1.73 -10.54
C TRP A 347 -4.87 -2.52 -10.43
N PRO A 348 -5.04 -3.64 -11.18
CA PRO A 348 -4.05 -4.32 -12.00
C PRO A 348 -4.02 -3.91 -13.46
N LYS A 349 -4.62 -2.77 -13.83
CA LYS A 349 -4.81 -2.36 -15.23
C LYS A 349 -5.57 -3.43 -16.03
N LEU A 350 -6.77 -3.77 -15.55
CA LEU A 350 -7.62 -4.82 -16.12
C LEU A 350 -7.86 -4.64 -17.62
N ILE A 351 -7.91 -3.40 -18.09
CA ILE A 351 -8.30 -3.07 -19.46
C ILE A 351 -7.03 -2.96 -20.32
N PRO A 352 -6.75 -3.94 -21.21
CA PRO A 352 -5.69 -3.80 -22.19
C PRO A 352 -6.10 -2.83 -23.29
N ASN A 353 -5.11 -2.38 -24.06
CA ASN A 353 -5.39 -1.78 -25.36
C ASN A 353 -5.50 -2.90 -26.41
N GLY A 354 -6.48 -2.77 -27.32
CA GLY A 354 -6.60 -3.59 -28.51
C GLY A 354 -5.58 -3.21 -29.60
N PRO A 355 -5.63 -3.88 -30.76
CA PRO A 355 -4.70 -3.63 -31.87
C PRO A 355 -4.76 -2.20 -32.43
N ASP A 356 -5.89 -1.52 -32.28
CA ASP A 356 -6.10 -0.13 -32.70
C ASP A 356 -5.64 0.91 -31.65
N GLY A 357 -5.01 0.44 -30.56
CA GLY A 357 -4.55 1.26 -29.46
C GLY A 357 -5.64 1.74 -28.51
N LYS A 358 -6.91 1.36 -28.73
CA LYS A 358 -8.05 1.74 -27.87
C LYS A 358 -8.29 0.73 -26.76
N PRO A 359 -8.93 1.11 -25.65
CA PRO A 359 -9.31 0.17 -24.60
C PRO A 359 -10.19 -0.97 -25.15
N ASP A 360 -9.87 -2.21 -24.80
CA ASP A 360 -10.69 -3.37 -25.17
C ASP A 360 -12.10 -3.23 -24.58
N ALA A 361 -13.12 -3.29 -25.43
CA ALA A 361 -14.50 -2.99 -25.05
C ALA A 361 -15.10 -4.01 -24.07
N GLN A 362 -14.72 -5.29 -24.20
CA GLN A 362 -15.21 -6.35 -23.32
C GLN A 362 -14.61 -6.23 -21.91
N ALA A 363 -13.29 -6.03 -21.84
CA ALA A 363 -12.59 -5.81 -20.60
C ALA A 363 -12.99 -4.49 -19.92
N LEU A 364 -13.24 -3.43 -20.71
CA LEU A 364 -13.75 -2.15 -20.21
C LEU A 364 -15.10 -2.34 -19.52
N GLU A 365 -16.05 -3.03 -20.15
CA GLU A 365 -17.38 -3.26 -19.56
C GLU A 365 -17.30 -4.16 -18.32
N ALA A 366 -16.55 -5.26 -18.40
CA ALA A 366 -16.40 -6.18 -17.27
C ALA A 366 -15.71 -5.51 -16.07
N ALA A 367 -14.65 -4.72 -16.28
CA ALA A 367 -13.90 -4.06 -15.22
C ALA A 367 -14.77 -3.12 -14.37
N ARG A 368 -15.83 -2.53 -14.93
CA ARG A 368 -16.76 -1.66 -14.19
C ARG A 368 -17.49 -2.40 -13.05
N TYR A 369 -17.67 -3.71 -13.13
CA TYR A 369 -18.27 -4.51 -12.05
C TYR A 369 -17.30 -4.81 -10.91
N TYR A 370 -16.00 -4.59 -11.12
CA TYR A 370 -14.92 -4.87 -10.18
C TYR A 370 -14.19 -3.62 -9.69
N ASP A 371 -14.70 -2.44 -10.04
CA ASP A 371 -14.14 -1.16 -9.67
C ASP A 371 -14.56 -0.78 -8.23
N ALA A 372 -13.59 -0.67 -7.32
CA ALA A 372 -13.78 -0.26 -5.93
C ALA A 372 -14.52 1.09 -5.80
N MET A 373 -14.36 1.99 -6.77
CA MET A 373 -15.10 3.26 -6.83
C MET A 373 -16.62 3.03 -6.92
N ASN A 374 -17.07 2.03 -7.68
CA ASN A 374 -18.49 1.73 -7.81
C ASN A 374 -19.06 1.13 -6.51
N PHE A 375 -18.27 0.33 -5.78
CA PHE A 375 -18.65 -0.13 -4.44
C PHE A 375 -18.69 0.99 -3.41
N ALA A 376 -17.79 1.98 -3.52
CA ALA A 376 -17.74 3.15 -2.63
C ALA A 376 -19.07 3.94 -2.60
N THR A 377 -19.81 3.96 -3.70
CA THR A 377 -21.14 4.63 -3.75
C THR A 377 -22.22 3.93 -2.93
N ARG A 378 -22.00 2.68 -2.50
CA ARG A 378 -23.00 1.84 -1.80
C ARG A 378 -22.74 1.68 -0.31
N THR A 379 -21.52 1.96 0.14
CA THR A 379 -21.18 1.80 1.55
C THR A 379 -21.80 2.91 2.39
N LYS A 380 -22.37 2.51 3.54
CA LYS A 380 -22.75 3.42 4.64
C LYS A 380 -21.69 3.44 5.75
N ALA A 381 -20.70 2.55 5.68
CA ALA A 381 -19.60 2.49 6.63
C ALA A 381 -18.79 3.79 6.58
N ALA A 382 -18.29 4.23 7.73
CA ALA A 382 -17.25 5.24 7.74
C ALA A 382 -15.93 4.63 7.25
N GLY A 383 -15.00 5.44 6.76
CA GLY A 383 -13.70 4.90 6.36
C GLY A 383 -12.60 5.92 6.22
N ILE A 384 -11.38 5.40 6.25
CA ILE A 384 -10.15 6.17 6.03
C ILE A 384 -9.39 5.60 4.83
N LEU A 385 -8.97 6.49 3.93
CA LEU A 385 -8.07 6.16 2.82
C LEU A 385 -6.69 6.78 3.04
N THR A 386 -5.65 6.19 2.47
CA THR A 386 -4.33 6.83 2.36
C THR A 386 -3.93 6.95 0.89
N VAL A 387 -3.19 8.01 0.55
CA VAL A 387 -2.82 8.27 -0.85
C VAL A 387 -1.42 8.89 -0.94
N GLY A 388 -0.60 8.35 -1.84
CA GLY A 388 0.68 8.93 -2.23
C GLY A 388 0.55 9.73 -3.52
N PHE A 389 1.02 10.99 -3.57
CA PHE A 389 0.82 11.82 -4.78
C PHE A 389 1.76 11.44 -5.93
N ILE A 390 2.82 10.69 -5.63
CA ILE A 390 3.75 10.15 -6.63
C ILE A 390 3.58 8.63 -6.82
N ASP A 391 2.47 8.06 -6.34
CA ASP A 391 2.10 6.67 -6.61
C ASP A 391 1.70 6.52 -8.09
N THR A 392 2.39 5.64 -8.81
CA THR A 392 2.11 5.31 -10.22
C THR A 392 1.51 3.92 -10.39
N THR A 393 1.37 3.16 -9.30
CA THR A 393 0.70 1.85 -9.27
C THR A 393 -0.78 2.03 -8.98
N CYS A 394 -1.11 2.85 -7.98
CA CYS A 394 -2.47 3.26 -7.64
C CYS A 394 -2.51 4.80 -7.69
N PRO A 395 -2.67 5.39 -8.89
CA PRO A 395 -2.56 6.83 -9.07
C PRO A 395 -3.49 7.60 -8.12
N PRO A 396 -3.05 8.75 -7.58
CA PRO A 396 -3.83 9.51 -6.62
C PRO A 396 -5.21 9.91 -7.17
N THR A 397 -5.31 10.16 -8.48
CA THR A 397 -6.57 10.47 -9.18
C THR A 397 -7.56 9.31 -9.12
N SER A 398 -7.07 8.07 -9.22
CA SER A 398 -7.86 6.86 -9.09
C SER A 398 -8.35 6.68 -7.64
N VAL A 399 -7.47 6.92 -6.66
CA VAL A 399 -7.82 6.87 -5.23
C VAL A 399 -8.86 7.94 -4.88
N TYR A 400 -8.68 9.17 -5.35
CA TYR A 400 -9.61 10.27 -5.12
C TYR A 400 -10.95 10.07 -5.81
N ALA A 401 -11.00 9.44 -6.99
CA ALA A 401 -12.27 9.09 -7.62
C ALA A 401 -13.11 8.16 -6.72
N ALA A 402 -12.48 7.15 -6.10
CA ALA A 402 -13.16 6.30 -5.11
C ALA A 402 -13.52 7.05 -3.82
N TYR A 403 -12.60 7.87 -3.28
CA TYR A 403 -12.85 8.67 -2.07
C TYR A 403 -14.02 9.65 -2.25
N ASN A 404 -14.07 10.34 -3.38
CA ASN A 404 -15.11 11.32 -3.67
C ASN A 404 -16.48 10.64 -3.86
N ALA A 405 -16.49 9.38 -4.34
CA ALA A 405 -17.69 8.56 -4.50
C ALA A 405 -18.28 8.01 -3.18
N LEU A 406 -17.53 8.05 -2.07
CA LEU A 406 -18.02 7.57 -0.77
C LEU A 406 -19.21 8.39 -0.26
N ALA A 407 -20.27 7.68 0.13
CA ALA A 407 -21.49 8.23 0.72
C ALA A 407 -21.44 8.35 2.26
N GLY A 408 -20.65 7.50 2.93
CA GLY A 408 -20.47 7.50 4.39
C GLY A 408 -19.47 8.55 4.89
N GLY A 409 -19.27 8.59 6.22
CA GLY A 409 -18.23 9.41 6.85
C GLY A 409 -16.84 9.04 6.31
N LYS A 410 -16.05 10.01 5.89
CA LYS A 410 -14.81 9.74 5.15
C LYS A 410 -13.65 10.62 5.61
N GLU A 411 -12.49 9.99 5.76
CA GLU A 411 -11.21 10.62 6.06
C GLU A 411 -10.18 10.21 4.99
N ILE A 412 -9.24 11.09 4.65
CA ILE A 412 -8.13 10.77 3.76
C ILE A 412 -6.80 11.29 4.32
N PHE A 413 -5.81 10.41 4.42
CA PHE A 413 -4.44 10.76 4.75
C PHE A 413 -3.64 11.00 3.47
N ASN A 414 -3.36 12.28 3.19
CA ASN A 414 -2.48 12.66 2.10
C ASN A 414 -1.02 12.48 2.52
N ASP A 415 -0.27 11.71 1.74
CA ASP A 415 1.17 11.50 1.90
C ASP A 415 1.89 11.94 0.62
N PRO A 416 2.01 13.25 0.35
CA PRO A 416 2.51 13.76 -0.92
C PRO A 416 3.83 13.16 -1.43
N PRO A 417 4.87 12.94 -0.59
CA PRO A 417 6.13 12.38 -1.07
C PRO A 417 6.10 10.87 -1.27
N SER A 418 5.03 10.17 -0.87
CA SER A 418 4.98 8.72 -0.91
C SER A 418 4.62 8.18 -2.28
N THR A 419 5.30 7.09 -2.65
CA THR A 419 5.02 6.25 -3.83
C THR A 419 3.95 5.21 -3.48
N HIS A 420 3.96 4.03 -4.12
CA HIS A 420 3.10 2.90 -3.77
C HIS A 420 3.54 2.21 -2.47
N ALA A 421 3.47 2.95 -1.37
CA ALA A 421 3.82 2.49 -0.04
C ALA A 421 2.87 3.09 1.00
N VAL A 422 2.59 2.31 2.05
CA VAL A 422 1.96 2.85 3.25
C VAL A 422 3.07 3.27 4.19
N SER A 423 3.32 4.58 4.28
CA SER A 423 4.32 5.12 5.21
C SER A 423 3.95 4.78 6.67
N PRO A 424 4.92 4.83 7.60
CA PRO A 424 4.62 4.65 9.03
C PRO A 424 3.53 5.59 9.54
N LYS A 425 3.49 6.85 9.05
CA LYS A 425 2.47 7.83 9.43
C LYS A 425 1.10 7.46 8.85
N ALA A 426 1.04 7.04 7.58
CA ALA A 426 -0.19 6.59 6.94
C ALA A 426 -0.75 5.33 7.65
N ASN A 427 0.11 4.38 8.02
CA ASN A 427 -0.27 3.21 8.79
C ASN A 427 -0.83 3.61 10.17
N GLN A 428 -0.13 4.50 10.88
CA GLN A 428 -0.56 5.01 12.17
C GLN A 428 -1.91 5.72 12.08
N ALA A 429 -2.14 6.53 11.03
CA ALA A 429 -3.42 7.19 10.80
C ALA A 429 -4.56 6.18 10.66
N MET A 430 -4.39 5.17 9.79
CA MET A 430 -5.38 4.10 9.63
C MET A 430 -5.65 3.34 10.93
N ARG A 431 -4.58 2.94 11.63
CA ARG A 431 -4.68 2.22 12.90
C ARG A 431 -5.41 3.05 13.97
N SER A 432 -5.10 4.34 14.07
CA SER A 432 -5.73 5.23 15.03
C SER A 432 -7.22 5.40 14.73
N ALA A 433 -7.59 5.52 13.45
CA ALA A 433 -8.99 5.60 13.03
C ALA A 433 -9.77 4.31 13.34
N ILE A 434 -9.18 3.13 13.09
CA ILE A 434 -9.76 1.84 13.45
C ILE A 434 -10.05 1.76 14.97
N LEU A 435 -9.06 2.08 15.80
CA LEU A 435 -9.20 2.02 17.26
C LEU A 435 -10.22 3.04 17.77
N LYS A 436 -10.21 4.25 17.22
CA LYS A 436 -11.19 5.30 17.52
C LYS A 436 -12.61 4.83 17.18
N HIS A 437 -12.83 4.24 16.01
CA HIS A 437 -14.14 3.72 15.61
C HIS A 437 -14.62 2.61 16.54
N ALA A 438 -13.76 1.63 16.85
CA ALA A 438 -14.10 0.53 17.76
C ALA A 438 -14.50 1.05 19.16
N GLU A 439 -13.78 2.04 19.68
CA GLU A 439 -14.10 2.68 20.97
C GLU A 439 -15.40 3.49 20.92
N GLN A 440 -15.65 4.22 19.82
CA GLN A 440 -16.90 4.95 19.61
C GLN A 440 -18.10 4.02 19.56
N MET A 441 -17.98 2.91 18.82
CA MET A 441 -19.00 1.86 18.81
C MET A 441 -19.24 1.39 20.24
N LYS A 442 -18.20 0.95 20.95
CA LYS A 442 -18.30 0.47 22.34
C LYS A 442 -19.06 1.43 23.27
N LYS A 443 -18.86 2.74 23.15
CA LYS A 443 -19.56 3.76 23.96
C LYS A 443 -21.01 4.03 23.56
N ALA A 444 -21.40 3.71 22.33
CA ALA A 444 -22.79 3.80 21.89
C ALA A 444 -23.67 2.63 22.38
N ASN A 445 -23.22 1.88 23.40
CA ASN A 445 -23.97 0.82 24.09
C ASN A 445 -24.60 1.32 25.37
#